data_AF-A0A7C8B5R7-F1
#
_entry.id   AF-A0A7C8B5R7-F1
#
_cell.length_a   1.000
_cell.length_b   1.000
_cell.length_c   1.000
_cell.angle_alpha   90.00
_cell.angle_beta   90.00
_cell.angle_gamma   90.00
#
_symmetry.space_group_name_H-M   'P 1'
#
loop_
_entity.id
_entity.type
_entity.pdbx_description
1 polymer ?
#
loop_
_entity_poly.entity_id
_entity_poly.type
_entity_poly.pdbx_seq_one_letter_code
_entity_poly.pdbx_strand_id
1 'polypeptide(L)'
;MCEKETIIVEEKPNVVVENQVCKTNFLLIFLEKWMPALITAGIGGALVAILVPGIQSNYAEEAALKKRKIELWESIGSNFTYFINANFQLVTVASEIERQEKNNEIIPSTVMNRKEEYRMARDSYASKLNSDLTMASFYFGKPIKSLTGEYRKWIISIATSSIENMPPRSEFEKWRDRFLNDIGQQVKLN
;
A
#
# COMPACT_ATOMS: atom_id res chain seq x y z
N MET A 1 64.62 16.27 -5.92
CA MET A 1 66.09 16.38 -5.86
C MET A 1 66.64 15.50 -6.98
N CYS A 2 67.19 16.11 -8.03
CA CYS A 2 67.87 15.38 -9.11
C CYS A 2 69.35 15.34 -8.78
N GLU A 3 69.88 14.14 -8.58
CA GLU A 3 71.32 13.94 -8.44
C GLU A 3 71.96 13.95 -9.83
N LYS A 4 72.94 14.83 -10.04
CA LYS A 4 73.74 14.91 -11.25
C LYS A 4 74.97 14.03 -11.06
N GLU A 5 75.02 12.91 -11.79
CA GLU A 5 76.26 12.14 -11.93
C GLU A 5 76.86 12.43 -13.30
N THR A 6 78.07 12.99 -13.30
CA THR A 6 78.81 13.35 -14.52
C THR A 6 79.85 12.25 -14.76
N ILE A 7 79.69 11.47 -15.82
CA ILE A 7 80.69 10.50 -16.25
C ILE A 7 81.47 11.16 -17.39
N ILE A 8 82.77 11.39 -17.18
CA ILE A 8 83.68 11.90 -18.22
C ILE A 8 84.32 10.70 -18.91
N VAL A 9 84.07 10.55 -20.21
CA VAL A 9 84.83 9.65 -21.09
C VAL A 9 85.48 10.52 -22.15
N GLU A 10 86.82 10.55 -22.17
CA GLU A 10 87.61 11.24 -23.20
C GLU A 10 87.69 10.40 -24.48
N GLU A 11 87.05 10.87 -25.55
CA GLU A 11 87.65 10.99 -26.90
C GLU A 11 86.76 11.87 -27.81
N LYS A 12 87.39 12.77 -28.59
CA LYS A 12 86.82 13.87 -29.42
C LYS A 12 85.79 13.41 -30.49
N PRO A 13 85.17 14.35 -31.24
CA PRO A 13 84.25 15.42 -30.85
C PRO A 13 82.88 15.07 -31.44
N ASN A 14 81.97 14.52 -30.64
CA ASN A 14 80.64 14.19 -31.14
C ASN A 14 79.57 14.70 -30.18
N VAL A 15 78.63 15.44 -30.79
CA VAL A 15 77.30 15.82 -30.32
C VAL A 15 76.95 15.25 -28.95
N VAL A 16 76.96 16.12 -27.94
CA VAL A 16 76.40 15.80 -26.62
C VAL A 16 74.89 15.69 -26.79
N VAL A 17 74.40 14.46 -26.99
CA VAL A 17 72.98 14.14 -26.87
C VAL A 17 72.69 13.98 -25.39
N GLU A 18 72.12 15.01 -24.80
CA GLU A 18 71.67 15.05 -23.41
C GLU A 18 70.42 14.17 -23.27
N ASN A 19 70.59 12.86 -23.14
CA ASN A 19 69.50 11.94 -22.86
C ASN A 19 69.11 12.08 -21.37
N GLN A 20 68.16 12.97 -21.11
CA GLN A 20 67.52 13.14 -19.82
C GLN A 20 66.63 11.91 -19.53
N VAL A 21 67.21 10.83 -18.99
CA VAL A 21 66.43 9.69 -18.49
C VAL A 21 65.84 10.08 -17.15
N CYS A 22 64.67 10.72 -17.21
CA CYS A 22 63.85 10.96 -16.02
C CYS A 22 63.42 9.58 -15.49
N LYS A 23 63.96 9.15 -14.35
CA LYS A 23 63.42 8.00 -13.60
C LYS A 23 62.03 8.40 -13.09
N THR A 24 61.03 8.29 -13.96
CA THR A 24 59.64 8.52 -13.59
C THR A 24 59.24 7.38 -12.66
N ASN A 25 59.10 7.71 -11.38
CA ASN A 25 58.75 6.75 -10.34
C ASN A 25 57.44 6.05 -10.73
N PHE A 26 57.44 4.73 -10.94
CA PHE A 26 56.28 3.97 -11.43
C PHE A 26 55.02 4.22 -10.60
N LEU A 27 55.18 4.42 -9.29
CA LEU A 27 54.12 4.82 -8.36
C LEU A 27 53.49 6.17 -8.71
N LEU A 28 54.26 7.15 -9.17
CA LEU A 28 53.75 8.46 -9.58
C LEU A 28 52.93 8.34 -10.88
N ILE A 29 53.40 7.59 -11.88
CA ILE A 29 52.63 7.36 -13.13
C ILE A 29 51.35 6.56 -12.84
N PHE A 30 51.44 5.56 -11.97
CA PHE A 30 50.30 4.73 -11.59
C PHE A 30 49.26 5.55 -10.80
N LEU A 31 49.68 6.37 -9.83
CA LEU A 31 48.77 7.29 -9.15
C LEU A 31 48.17 8.29 -10.13
N GLU A 32 48.94 8.93 -11.01
CA GLU A 32 48.43 9.96 -11.90
C GLU A 32 47.39 9.42 -12.90
N LYS A 33 47.54 8.15 -13.35
CA LYS A 33 46.60 7.50 -14.27
C LYS A 33 45.35 6.94 -13.58
N TRP A 34 45.45 6.46 -12.35
CA TRP A 34 44.34 5.80 -11.63
C TRP A 34 43.64 6.69 -10.61
N MET A 35 44.28 7.77 -10.14
CA MET A 35 43.71 8.72 -9.19
C MET A 35 42.41 9.38 -9.69
N PRO A 36 42.27 9.78 -10.97
CA PRO A 36 40.99 10.27 -11.47
C PRO A 36 39.87 9.23 -11.39
N ALA A 37 40.18 7.97 -11.68
CA ALA A 37 39.23 6.87 -11.56
C ALA A 37 38.85 6.57 -10.11
N LEU A 38 39.82 6.59 -9.18
CA LEU A 38 39.59 6.42 -7.74
C LEU A 38 38.77 7.57 -7.14
N ILE A 39 39.04 8.82 -7.54
CA ILE A 39 38.26 9.99 -7.13
C ILE A 39 36.83 9.87 -7.67
N THR A 40 36.67 9.48 -8.94
CA THR A 40 35.34 9.29 -9.55
C THR A 40 34.57 8.15 -8.86
N ALA A 41 35.24 7.03 -8.53
CA ALA A 41 34.64 5.93 -7.79
C ALA A 41 34.29 6.32 -6.34
N GLY A 42 35.13 7.12 -5.68
CA GLY A 42 34.87 7.64 -4.34
C GLY A 42 33.69 8.61 -4.29
N ILE A 43 33.65 9.58 -5.22
CA ILE A 43 32.53 10.53 -5.34
C ILE A 43 31.25 9.81 -5.77
N GLY A 44 31.33 8.93 -6.76
CA GLY A 44 30.19 8.12 -7.21
C GLY A 44 29.66 7.21 -6.10
N GLY A 45 30.55 6.53 -5.36
CA GLY A 45 30.20 5.70 -4.21
C GLY A 45 29.56 6.49 -3.08
N ALA A 46 30.08 7.68 -2.77
CA ALA A 46 29.51 8.56 -1.75
C ALA A 46 28.11 9.08 -2.15
N LEU A 47 27.92 9.47 -3.41
CA LEU A 47 26.61 9.88 -3.93
C LEU A 47 25.59 8.75 -3.88
N VAL A 48 25.98 7.54 -4.28
CA VAL A 48 25.13 6.34 -4.20
C VAL A 48 24.79 6.02 -2.74
N ALA A 49 25.75 6.10 -1.82
CA ALA A 49 25.53 5.86 -0.40
C ALA A 49 24.54 6.85 0.25
N ILE A 50 24.44 8.07 -0.27
CA ILE A 50 23.48 9.08 0.20
C ILE A 50 22.10 8.92 -0.48
N LEU A 51 22.08 8.65 -1.78
CA LEU A 51 20.83 8.56 -2.56
C LEU A 51 20.07 7.25 -2.33
N VAL A 52 20.77 6.12 -2.24
CA VAL A 52 20.14 4.79 -2.14
C VAL A 52 19.26 4.64 -0.90
N PRO A 53 19.67 5.05 0.32
CA PRO A 53 18.83 4.94 1.50
C PRO A 53 17.52 5.73 1.38
N GLY A 54 17.56 6.95 0.83
CA GLY A 54 16.36 7.79 0.65
C GLY A 54 15.41 7.23 -0.41
N ILE A 55 15.95 6.65 -1.48
CA ILE A 55 15.14 5.98 -2.50
C ILE A 55 14.51 4.70 -1.92
N GLN A 56 15.27 3.90 -1.17
CA GLN A 56 14.77 2.69 -0.52
C GLN A 56 13.72 2.97 0.54
N SER A 57 13.85 4.03 1.33
CA SER A 57 12.82 4.41 2.33
C SER A 57 11.51 4.80 1.66
N ASN A 58 11.57 5.57 0.58
CA ASN A 58 10.37 5.99 -0.16
C ASN A 58 9.67 4.78 -0.80
N TYR A 59 10.43 3.87 -1.42
CA TYR A 59 9.85 2.62 -1.96
C TYR A 59 9.24 1.74 -0.87
N ALA A 60 9.88 1.64 0.31
CA ALA A 60 9.33 0.87 1.43
C ALA A 60 8.04 1.48 1.96
N GLU A 61 7.96 2.81 2.06
CA GLU A 61 6.75 3.53 2.47
C GLU A 61 5.62 3.36 1.45
N GLU A 62 5.90 3.50 0.15
CA GLU A 62 4.94 3.28 -0.93
C GLU A 62 4.41 1.83 -0.93
N ALA A 63 5.30 0.84 -0.77
CA ALA A 63 4.92 -0.57 -0.70
C ALA A 63 4.05 -0.85 0.54
N ALA A 64 4.38 -0.27 1.70
CA ALA A 64 3.60 -0.41 2.92
C ALA A 64 2.21 0.23 2.77
N LEU A 65 2.13 1.42 2.17
CA LEU A 65 0.87 2.09 1.87
C LEU A 65 0.00 1.27 0.91
N LYS A 66 0.60 0.74 -0.15
CA LYS A 66 -0.10 -0.12 -1.12
C LYS A 66 -0.64 -1.39 -0.46
N LYS A 67 0.18 -2.06 0.35
CA LYS A 67 -0.26 -3.22 1.13
C LYS A 67 -1.44 -2.86 2.03
N ARG A 68 -1.37 -1.73 2.73
CA ARG A 68 -2.45 -1.27 3.62
C ARG A 68 -3.75 -1.00 2.87
N LYS A 69 -3.67 -0.41 1.67
CA LYS A 69 -4.83 -0.19 0.80
C LYS A 69 -5.46 -1.51 0.36
N ILE A 70 -4.67 -2.52 0.02
CA ILE A 70 -5.15 -3.86 -0.34
C ILE A 70 -5.85 -4.52 0.86
N GLU A 71 -5.23 -4.52 2.04
CA GLU A 71 -5.83 -5.07 3.27
C GLU A 71 -7.19 -4.43 3.58
N LEU A 72 -7.30 -3.10 3.43
CA LEU A 72 -8.57 -2.40 3.61
C LEU A 72 -9.61 -2.80 2.56
N TRP A 73 -9.20 -2.91 1.30
CA TRP A 73 -10.10 -3.34 0.22
C TRP A 73 -10.68 -4.74 0.47
N GLU A 74 -9.83 -5.69 0.86
CA GLU A 74 -10.24 -7.07 1.20
C GLU A 74 -11.16 -7.09 2.43
N SER A 75 -10.81 -6.34 3.48
CA SER A 75 -11.60 -6.24 4.71
C SER A 75 -12.99 -5.66 4.46
N ILE A 76 -13.07 -4.59 3.67
CA ILE A 76 -14.35 -3.97 3.27
C ILE A 76 -15.22 -4.97 2.52
N GLY A 77 -14.68 -5.68 1.52
CA GLY A 77 -15.44 -6.66 0.75
C GLY A 77 -15.97 -7.81 1.59
N SER A 78 -15.14 -8.31 2.50
CA SER A 78 -15.49 -9.37 3.45
C SER A 78 -16.59 -8.92 4.41
N ASN A 79 -16.41 -7.77 5.07
CA ASN A 79 -17.37 -7.23 6.03
C ASN A 79 -18.70 -6.83 5.37
N PHE A 80 -18.69 -6.33 4.13
CA PHE A 80 -19.92 -6.14 3.35
C PHE A 80 -20.66 -7.44 3.15
N THR A 81 -19.97 -8.49 2.70
CA THR A 81 -20.59 -9.79 2.41
C THR A 81 -21.22 -10.40 3.66
N TYR A 82 -20.50 -10.36 4.79
CA TYR A 82 -21.03 -10.85 6.06
C TYR A 82 -22.18 -10.00 6.59
N PHE A 83 -22.09 -8.68 6.49
CA PHE A 83 -23.17 -7.78 6.85
C PHE A 83 -24.46 -8.08 6.07
N ILE A 84 -24.35 -8.20 4.73
CA ILE A 84 -25.49 -8.53 3.86
C ILE A 84 -26.10 -9.86 4.27
N ASN A 85 -25.28 -10.90 4.42
CA ASN A 85 -25.76 -12.22 4.80
C ASN A 85 -26.48 -12.21 6.16
N ALA A 86 -25.86 -11.63 7.20
CA ALA A 86 -26.47 -11.53 8.53
C ALA A 86 -27.78 -10.74 8.50
N ASN A 87 -27.84 -9.65 7.73
CA ASN A 87 -29.04 -8.85 7.57
C ASN A 87 -30.20 -9.64 6.95
N PHE A 88 -29.98 -10.36 5.85
CA PHE A 88 -31.05 -11.13 5.21
C PHE A 88 -31.45 -12.39 5.98
N GLN A 89 -30.54 -13.00 6.74
CA GLN A 89 -30.90 -14.07 7.68
C GLN A 89 -31.78 -13.54 8.81
N LEU A 90 -31.47 -12.35 9.35
CA LEU A 90 -32.31 -11.69 10.35
C LEU A 90 -33.71 -11.39 9.82
N VAL A 91 -33.82 -10.84 8.62
CA VAL A 91 -35.12 -10.59 7.96
C VAL A 91 -35.91 -11.89 7.79
N THR A 92 -35.27 -12.96 7.33
CA THR A 92 -35.92 -14.26 7.13
C THR A 92 -36.51 -14.80 8.43
N VAL A 93 -35.75 -14.74 9.53
CA VAL A 93 -36.24 -15.18 10.84
C VAL A 93 -37.33 -14.25 11.37
N ALA A 94 -37.21 -12.94 11.17
CA ALA A 94 -38.23 -11.97 11.58
C ALA A 94 -39.56 -12.22 10.86
N SER A 95 -39.53 -12.45 9.53
CA SER A 95 -40.73 -12.78 8.75
C SER A 95 -41.35 -14.13 9.16
N GLU A 96 -40.53 -15.12 9.53
CA GLU A 96 -41.05 -16.39 10.06
C GLU A 96 -41.75 -16.20 11.41
N ILE A 97 -41.21 -15.37 12.29
CA ILE A 97 -41.86 -15.01 13.57
C ILE A 97 -43.19 -14.31 13.31
N GLU A 98 -43.22 -13.29 12.45
CA GLU A 98 -44.46 -12.57 12.11
C GLU A 98 -45.52 -13.49 11.51
N ARG A 99 -45.11 -14.49 10.71
CA ARG A 99 -46.01 -15.51 10.15
C ARG A 99 -46.60 -16.40 11.26
N GLN A 100 -45.77 -16.89 12.16
CA GLN A 100 -46.20 -17.72 13.30
C GLN A 100 -47.14 -16.95 14.22
N GLU A 101 -46.84 -15.67 14.50
CA GLU A 101 -47.70 -14.78 15.29
C GLU A 101 -49.07 -14.60 14.65
N LYS A 102 -49.13 -14.33 13.34
CA LYS A 102 -50.40 -14.21 12.59
C LYS A 102 -51.25 -15.47 12.64
N ASN A 103 -50.61 -16.64 12.73
CA ASN A 103 -51.28 -17.94 12.83
C ASN A 103 -51.60 -18.36 14.27
N ASN A 104 -51.27 -17.54 15.28
CA ASN A 104 -51.34 -17.88 16.71
C ASN A 104 -50.53 -19.15 17.09
N GLU A 105 -49.42 -19.40 16.39
CA GLU A 105 -48.49 -20.50 16.68
C GLU A 105 -47.55 -20.13 17.84
N ILE A 106 -47.17 -21.10 18.68
CA ILE A 106 -46.18 -20.89 19.74
C ILE A 106 -44.79 -20.76 19.11
N ILE A 107 -44.13 -19.62 19.32
CA ILE A 107 -42.77 -19.37 18.82
C ILE A 107 -41.76 -20.16 19.66
N PRO A 108 -41.00 -21.10 19.07
CA PRO A 108 -39.95 -21.81 19.80
C PRO A 108 -38.82 -20.87 20.24
N SER A 109 -38.26 -21.12 21.44
CA SER A 109 -37.10 -20.36 21.95
C SER A 109 -35.88 -20.40 21.00
N THR A 110 -35.73 -21.48 20.24
CA THR A 110 -34.66 -21.63 19.22
C THR A 110 -34.79 -20.62 18.07
N VAL A 111 -36.01 -20.18 17.71
CA VAL A 111 -36.23 -19.15 16.70
C VAL A 111 -35.81 -17.78 17.26
N MET A 112 -36.17 -17.50 18.51
CA MET A 112 -35.80 -16.25 19.19
C MET A 112 -34.29 -16.14 19.39
N ASN A 113 -33.62 -17.23 19.76
CA ASN A 113 -32.16 -17.26 19.89
C ASN A 113 -31.47 -16.97 18.55
N ARG A 114 -31.91 -17.61 17.46
CA ARG A 114 -31.38 -17.34 16.11
C ARG A 114 -31.58 -15.89 15.68
N LYS A 115 -32.74 -15.29 15.98
CA LYS A 115 -32.99 -13.86 15.72
C LYS A 115 -31.94 -13.00 16.43
N GLU A 116 -31.67 -13.28 17.70
CA GLU A 116 -30.70 -12.51 18.46
C GLU A 116 -29.26 -12.72 17.95
N GLU A 117 -28.88 -13.95 17.61
CA GLU A 117 -27.58 -14.26 17.00
C GLU A 117 -27.37 -13.47 15.69
N TYR A 118 -28.37 -13.46 14.80
CA TYR A 118 -28.28 -12.72 13.54
C TYR A 118 -28.28 -11.20 13.76
N ARG A 119 -29.01 -10.69 14.76
CA ARG A 119 -28.96 -9.28 15.15
C ARG A 119 -27.56 -8.89 15.62
N MET A 120 -26.98 -9.65 16.56
CA MET A 120 -25.63 -9.43 17.06
C MET A 120 -24.58 -9.51 15.95
N ALA A 121 -24.70 -10.50 15.05
CA ALA A 121 -23.81 -10.64 13.90
C ALA A 121 -23.90 -9.43 12.97
N ARG A 122 -25.11 -9.01 12.60
CA ARG A 122 -25.35 -7.83 11.76
C ARG A 122 -24.71 -6.58 12.37
N ASP A 123 -24.97 -6.32 13.65
CA ASP A 123 -24.47 -5.12 14.34
C ASP A 123 -22.93 -5.12 14.45
N SER A 124 -22.34 -6.29 14.70
CA SER A 124 -20.89 -6.49 14.70
C SER A 124 -20.26 -6.20 13.33
N TYR A 125 -20.81 -6.76 12.25
CA TYR A 125 -20.29 -6.52 10.89
C TYR A 125 -20.56 -5.09 10.42
N ALA A 126 -21.68 -4.47 10.80
CA ALA A 126 -21.95 -3.07 10.51
C ALA A 126 -20.91 -2.15 11.16
N SER A 127 -20.56 -2.41 12.43
CA SER A 127 -19.52 -1.67 13.15
C SER A 127 -18.15 -1.80 12.48
N LYS A 128 -17.73 -3.05 12.17
CA LYS A 128 -16.47 -3.32 11.46
C LYS A 128 -16.43 -2.65 10.09
N LEU A 129 -17.49 -2.79 9.30
CA LEU A 129 -17.60 -2.15 7.99
C LEU A 129 -17.50 -0.63 8.10
N ASN A 130 -18.20 -0.02 9.06
CA ASN A 130 -18.14 1.43 9.23
C ASN A 130 -16.74 1.91 9.68
N SER A 131 -16.04 1.12 10.50
CA SER A 131 -14.65 1.38 10.87
C SER A 131 -13.75 1.34 9.63
N ASP A 132 -13.86 0.29 8.82
CA ASP A 132 -13.05 0.14 7.60
C ASP A 132 -13.33 1.24 6.57
N LEU A 133 -14.60 1.61 6.37
CA LEU A 133 -14.99 2.70 5.48
C LEU A 133 -14.51 4.07 5.99
N THR A 134 -14.44 4.26 7.30
CA THR A 134 -13.83 5.46 7.91
C THR A 134 -12.34 5.48 7.61
N MET A 135 -11.66 4.35 7.85
CA MET A 135 -10.23 4.22 7.61
C MET A 135 -9.89 4.45 6.13
N ALA A 136 -10.69 3.86 5.22
CA ALA A 136 -10.58 4.06 3.79
C ALA A 136 -10.63 5.54 3.39
N SER A 137 -11.42 6.37 4.06
CA SER A 137 -11.47 7.80 3.76
C SER A 137 -10.17 8.58 4.03
N PHE A 138 -9.24 8.01 4.81
CA PHE A 138 -7.90 8.57 5.04
C PHE A 138 -6.87 8.08 4.01
N TYR A 139 -6.99 6.83 3.56
CA TYR A 139 -6.02 6.21 2.65
C TYR A 139 -6.36 6.41 1.17
N PHE A 140 -7.63 6.64 0.83
CA PHE A 140 -8.10 6.81 -0.54
C PHE A 140 -8.53 8.25 -0.82
N GLY A 141 -8.56 8.61 -2.10
CA GLY A 141 -8.85 9.98 -2.54
C GLY A 141 -10.29 10.43 -2.24
N LYS A 142 -10.57 11.71 -2.57
CA LYS A 142 -11.90 12.35 -2.44
C LYS A 142 -13.08 11.50 -2.95
N PRO A 143 -12.97 10.72 -4.05
CA PRO A 143 -14.06 9.88 -4.52
C PRO A 143 -14.56 8.88 -3.47
N ILE A 144 -13.66 8.20 -2.75
CA ILE A 144 -14.04 7.21 -1.72
C ILE A 144 -14.67 7.89 -0.52
N LYS A 145 -14.16 9.07 -0.14
CA LYS A 145 -14.76 9.85 0.94
C LYS A 145 -16.21 10.24 0.62
N SER A 146 -16.49 10.65 -0.63
CA SER A 146 -17.86 10.94 -1.08
C SER A 146 -18.72 9.68 -1.04
N LEU A 147 -18.22 8.57 -1.57
CA LEU A 147 -18.92 7.29 -1.63
C LEU A 147 -19.30 6.77 -0.23
N THR A 148 -18.37 6.83 0.74
CA THR A 148 -18.64 6.51 2.15
C THR A 148 -19.73 7.41 2.73
N GLY A 149 -19.74 8.69 2.39
CA GLY A 149 -20.78 9.64 2.81
C GLY A 149 -22.16 9.30 2.25
N GLU A 150 -22.24 8.97 0.96
CA GLU A 150 -23.49 8.54 0.30
C GLU A 150 -24.03 7.24 0.92
N TYR A 151 -23.16 6.25 1.10
CA TYR A 151 -23.53 4.98 1.72
C TYR A 151 -24.05 5.15 3.15
N ARG A 152 -23.42 6.01 3.95
CA ARG A 152 -23.90 6.31 5.31
C ARG A 152 -25.30 6.93 5.33
N LYS A 153 -25.59 7.85 4.41
CA LYS A 153 -26.93 8.43 4.29
C LYS A 153 -27.95 7.36 3.91
N TRP A 154 -27.59 6.50 2.95
CA TRP A 154 -28.42 5.40 2.49
C TRP A 154 -28.71 4.39 3.61
N ILE A 155 -27.70 3.94 4.35
CA ILE A 155 -27.90 2.95 5.42
C ILE A 155 -28.74 3.50 6.58
N ILE A 156 -28.59 4.79 6.92
CA ILE A 156 -29.42 5.46 7.93
C ILE A 156 -30.89 5.46 7.48
N SER A 157 -31.16 5.75 6.20
CA SER A 157 -32.52 5.76 5.67
C SER A 157 -33.20 4.38 5.73
N ILE A 158 -32.41 3.30 5.61
CA ILE A 158 -32.91 1.92 5.68
C ILE A 158 -33.06 1.46 7.12
N ALA A 159 -32.18 1.89 8.03
CA ALA A 159 -32.25 1.53 9.43
C ALA A 159 -33.59 1.93 10.10
N THR A 160 -34.27 2.93 9.52
CA THR A 160 -35.60 3.38 9.96
C THR A 160 -36.76 2.81 9.14
N SER A 161 -36.49 1.98 8.14
CA SER A 161 -37.51 1.39 7.27
C SER A 161 -38.08 0.10 7.88
N SER A 162 -39.37 -0.17 7.62
CA SER A 162 -39.99 -1.45 7.99
C SER A 162 -39.45 -2.59 7.12
N ILE A 163 -39.66 -3.84 7.55
CA ILE A 163 -39.18 -5.03 6.82
C ILE A 163 -39.77 -5.09 5.41
N GLU A 164 -41.03 -4.69 5.23
CA GLU A 164 -41.72 -4.67 3.93
C GLU A 164 -41.12 -3.65 2.96
N ASN A 165 -40.51 -2.58 3.50
CA ASN A 165 -39.88 -1.52 2.74
C ASN A 165 -38.35 -1.70 2.65
N MET A 166 -37.82 -2.83 3.11
CA MET A 166 -36.39 -3.08 3.05
C MET A 166 -35.94 -3.26 1.59
N PRO A 167 -34.82 -2.64 1.16
CA PRO A 167 -34.32 -2.84 -0.19
C PRO A 167 -34.01 -4.30 -0.48
N PRO A 168 -34.16 -4.75 -1.74
CA PRO A 168 -33.80 -6.10 -2.13
C PRO A 168 -32.30 -6.33 -1.96
N ARG A 169 -31.90 -7.59 -1.79
CA ARG A 169 -30.49 -8.00 -1.62
C ARG A 169 -29.57 -7.47 -2.70
N SER A 170 -30.05 -7.44 -3.95
CA SER A 170 -29.29 -6.92 -5.09
C SER A 170 -28.88 -5.45 -4.91
N GLU A 171 -29.65 -4.64 -4.19
CA GLU A 171 -29.31 -3.24 -3.93
C GLU A 171 -28.13 -3.11 -2.97
N PHE A 172 -28.04 -3.98 -1.96
CA PHE A 172 -26.87 -4.05 -1.09
C PHE A 172 -25.63 -4.54 -1.83
N GLU A 173 -25.80 -5.53 -2.72
CA GLU A 173 -24.71 -6.07 -3.53
C GLU A 173 -24.18 -5.02 -4.52
N LYS A 174 -25.05 -4.18 -5.11
CA LYS A 174 -24.61 -3.02 -5.91
C LYS A 174 -23.73 -2.07 -5.12
N TRP A 175 -24.08 -1.78 -3.86
CA TRP A 175 -23.24 -0.94 -3.00
C TRP A 175 -21.87 -1.57 -2.76
N ARG A 176 -21.83 -2.85 -2.39
CA ARG A 176 -20.58 -3.59 -2.24
C ARG A 176 -19.74 -3.49 -3.51
N ASP A 177 -20.32 -3.79 -4.65
CA ASP A 177 -19.60 -3.86 -5.92
C ASP A 177 -19.10 -2.46 -6.35
N ARG A 178 -19.87 -1.40 -6.10
CA ARG A 178 -19.44 -0.01 -6.32
C ARG A 178 -18.23 0.33 -5.46
N PHE A 179 -18.23 0.01 -4.16
CA PHE A 179 -17.06 0.22 -3.29
C PHE A 179 -15.84 -0.57 -3.76
N LEU A 180 -16.03 -1.86 -4.07
CA LEU A 180 -14.93 -2.72 -4.47
C LEU A 180 -14.31 -2.28 -5.81
N ASN A 181 -15.13 -1.81 -6.75
CA ASN A 181 -14.65 -1.28 -8.01
C ASN A 181 -13.90 0.05 -7.84
N ASP A 182 -14.48 1.01 -7.14
CA ASP A 182 -13.89 2.35 -6.98
C ASP A 182 -12.59 2.32 -6.17
N ILE A 183 -12.57 1.52 -5.09
CA ILE A 183 -11.35 1.29 -4.31
C ILE A 183 -10.35 0.50 -5.15
N GLY A 184 -10.79 -0.58 -5.81
CA GLY A 184 -9.94 -1.42 -6.64
C GLY A 184 -9.24 -0.66 -7.77
N GLN A 185 -9.90 0.34 -8.37
CA GLN A 185 -9.26 1.23 -9.34
C GLN A 185 -8.13 2.05 -8.71
N GLN A 186 -8.33 2.61 -7.52
CA GLN A 186 -7.28 3.40 -6.83
C GLN A 186 -6.12 2.55 -6.29
N VAL A 187 -6.36 1.27 -6.06
CA VAL A 187 -5.33 0.28 -5.73
C VAL A 187 -4.48 -0.07 -6.96
N LYS A 188 -5.08 -0.13 -8.16
CA LYS A 188 -4.40 -0.46 -9.43
C LYS A 188 -3.66 0.72 -10.07
N LEU A 189 -4.15 1.94 -9.85
CA LEU A 189 -3.59 3.17 -10.43
C LEU A 189 -2.35 3.70 -9.67
N ASN A 190 -1.96 3.06 -8.56
CA ASN A 190 -0.75 3.35 -7.78
C ASN A 190 0.06 2.05 -7.58
#